data_AF-A0A427AIX1-F1
#
_entry.id   AF-A0A427AIX1-F1
#
_cell.length_a   1.000
_cell.length_b   1.000
_cell.length_c   1.000
_cell.angle_alpha   90.00
_cell.angle_beta   90.00
_cell.angle_gamma   90.00
#
_symmetry.space_group_name_H-M   'P 1'
#
loop_
_entity.id
_entity.type
_entity.pdbx_description
1 polymer ?
#
loop_
_entity_poly.entity_id
_entity_poly.type
_entity_poly.pdbx_seq_one_letter_code
_entity_poly.pdbx_strand_id
1 'polypeptide(L)'
;MIESSSDVELPHSFPGGSETFEMVALFAYDSPLPLDPFNVSALRCAAEFLQMTEDHTSRNLCETSDLYLNQVVLQSWDDTLIVLQTCQTLLPMAEELLIVSRCVESLAFMACMEILDPEQRRHRPVPTLQALAGRPWDSEAVKEVAGQDLWIKDLIALPFQFFRRIIRSLRRQGMKEKYVSPIVVFYANKWVLSKKTHKFWENTAEEDGDGTAGNKVSAILRGILELLPAANSAEIVPVTFYFALLSISLALNLHDSIGLKLQDLVAYHLHLAQAEDFLLPDNRLQNIASSPELKTMERVVSINVSSRNETTAANSSSTVAELWDMYLSRIAVDPKLGPDRFTKLIETVPMADRDTHDHLYKAINTFLSVRTPPKSIQPLPLHTAAT
;
A
#
# COMPACT_ATOMS: atom_id res chain seq x y z
N MET A 1 36.22 -13.90 -57.32
CA MET A 1 35.59 -12.70 -56.74
C MET A 1 35.12 -13.14 -55.38
N ILE A 2 35.80 -12.69 -54.32
CA ILE A 2 35.44 -13.03 -52.94
C ILE A 2 34.23 -12.16 -52.65
N GLU A 3 33.06 -12.79 -52.54
CA GLU A 3 31.84 -12.15 -52.05
C GLU A 3 32.19 -11.49 -50.72
N SER A 4 32.00 -10.17 -50.66
CA SER A 4 32.05 -9.44 -49.41
C SER A 4 31.00 -10.05 -48.48
N SER A 5 31.44 -10.76 -47.44
CA SER A 5 30.57 -11.11 -46.31
C SER A 5 30.05 -9.80 -45.74
N SER A 6 28.85 -9.41 -46.14
CA SER A 6 28.15 -8.28 -45.55
C SER A 6 27.59 -8.78 -44.23
N ASP A 7 28.43 -8.79 -43.22
CA ASP A 7 28.02 -9.14 -41.87
C ASP A 7 27.01 -8.06 -41.43
N VAL A 8 25.75 -8.47 -41.23
CA VAL A 8 24.69 -7.60 -40.73
C VAL A 8 24.62 -7.79 -39.22
N GLU A 9 24.98 -6.75 -38.47
CA GLU A 9 24.87 -6.77 -37.01
C GLU A 9 23.39 -6.68 -36.61
N LEU A 10 22.96 -7.60 -35.73
CA LEU A 10 21.63 -7.55 -35.14
C LEU A 10 21.54 -6.30 -34.24
N PRO A 11 20.55 -5.41 -34.43
CA PRO A 11 20.40 -4.25 -33.56
C PRO A 11 20.27 -4.68 -32.10
N HIS A 12 20.99 -4.00 -31.20
CA HIS A 12 20.85 -4.22 -29.76
C HIS A 12 19.42 -3.96 -29.24
N SER A 13 18.60 -3.28 -30.02
CA SER A 13 17.17 -3.03 -29.75
C SER A 13 16.24 -4.16 -30.19
N PHE A 14 16.77 -5.28 -30.70
CA PHE A 14 15.93 -6.38 -31.15
C PHE A 14 15.17 -6.99 -29.96
N PRO A 15 13.83 -7.09 -30.04
CA PRO A 15 13.02 -7.57 -28.91
C PRO A 15 13.37 -9.02 -28.58
N GLY A 16 13.66 -9.29 -27.31
CA GLY A 16 14.04 -10.62 -26.84
C GLY A 16 15.44 -11.09 -27.22
N GLY A 17 16.27 -10.22 -27.81
CA GLY A 17 17.70 -10.47 -28.05
C GLY A 17 18.01 -11.57 -29.07
N SER A 18 19.24 -12.05 -29.03
CA SER A 18 19.77 -13.01 -30.01
C SER A 18 19.07 -14.36 -29.99
N GLU A 19 18.65 -14.83 -28.81
CA GLU A 19 17.93 -16.11 -28.66
C GLU A 19 16.58 -16.07 -29.39
N THR A 20 15.85 -14.96 -29.25
CA THR A 20 14.58 -14.78 -29.96
C THR A 20 14.82 -14.69 -31.47
N PHE A 21 15.88 -14.00 -31.91
CA PHE A 21 16.23 -13.93 -33.32
C PHE A 21 16.55 -15.29 -33.92
N GLU A 22 17.30 -16.14 -33.21
CA GLU A 22 17.59 -17.51 -33.63
C GLU A 22 16.29 -18.31 -33.84
N MET A 23 15.35 -18.22 -32.89
CA MET A 23 14.04 -18.88 -33.02
C MET A 23 13.24 -18.37 -34.24
N VAL A 24 13.24 -17.07 -34.49
CA VAL A 24 12.58 -16.50 -35.67
C VAL A 24 13.26 -16.95 -36.96
N ALA A 25 14.59 -16.98 -36.99
CA ALA A 25 15.35 -17.45 -38.15
C ALA A 25 15.04 -18.93 -38.43
N LEU A 26 15.07 -19.79 -37.41
CA LEU A 26 14.70 -21.20 -37.53
C LEU A 26 13.28 -21.37 -38.09
N PHE A 27 12.32 -20.57 -37.63
CA PHE A 27 10.97 -20.56 -38.18
C PHE A 27 10.93 -20.18 -39.66
N ALA A 28 11.71 -19.18 -40.09
CA ALA A 28 11.80 -18.78 -41.49
C ALA A 28 12.43 -19.86 -42.40
N TYR A 29 13.18 -20.81 -41.82
CA TYR A 29 13.71 -22.00 -42.51
C TYR A 29 12.82 -23.24 -42.34
N ASP A 30 11.54 -23.06 -42.03
CA ASP A 30 10.54 -24.13 -41.86
C ASP A 30 10.86 -25.13 -40.72
N SER A 31 11.68 -24.72 -39.75
CA SER A 31 11.93 -25.52 -38.54
C SER A 31 10.74 -25.42 -37.58
N PRO A 32 10.36 -26.51 -36.88
CA PRO A 32 9.30 -26.44 -35.87
C PRO A 32 9.69 -25.46 -34.75
N LEU A 33 8.80 -24.50 -34.49
CA LEU A 33 8.94 -23.52 -33.41
C LEU A 33 7.96 -23.85 -32.27
N PRO A 34 8.43 -24.44 -31.15
CA PRO A 34 7.58 -24.66 -30.00
C PRO A 34 7.27 -23.32 -29.30
N LEU A 35 6.00 -22.92 -29.31
CA LEU A 35 5.52 -21.77 -28.55
C LEU A 35 5.25 -22.15 -27.11
N ASP A 36 5.71 -21.32 -26.19
CA ASP A 36 5.48 -21.45 -24.75
C ASP A 36 5.23 -20.05 -24.12
N PRO A 37 4.74 -19.98 -22.87
CA PRO A 37 4.47 -18.71 -22.20
C PRO A 37 5.72 -17.84 -21.95
N PHE A 38 6.92 -18.42 -21.97
CA PHE A 38 8.17 -17.70 -21.73
C PHE A 38 8.69 -17.02 -23.00
N ASN A 39 8.43 -17.59 -24.18
CA ASN A 39 8.96 -17.10 -25.45
C ASN A 39 7.95 -16.31 -26.30
N VAL A 40 6.65 -16.56 -26.15
CA VAL A 40 5.64 -16.06 -27.11
C VAL A 40 5.55 -14.54 -27.18
N SER A 41 5.75 -13.84 -26.06
CA SER A 41 5.73 -12.37 -26.01
C SER A 41 6.89 -11.77 -26.81
N ALA A 42 8.09 -12.33 -26.64
CA ALA A 42 9.29 -11.93 -27.37
C ALA A 42 9.17 -12.24 -28.86
N LEU A 43 8.69 -13.45 -29.20
CA LEU A 43 8.46 -13.87 -30.59
C LEU A 43 7.43 -12.99 -31.29
N ARG A 44 6.33 -12.63 -30.61
CA ARG A 44 5.32 -11.72 -31.17
C ARG A 44 5.87 -10.32 -31.43
N CYS A 45 6.70 -9.80 -30.52
CA CYS A 45 7.39 -8.52 -30.70
C CYS A 45 8.41 -8.57 -31.85
N ALA A 46 9.21 -9.64 -31.91
CA ALA A 46 10.19 -9.87 -32.98
C ALA A 46 9.54 -10.02 -34.36
N ALA A 47 8.43 -10.75 -34.43
CA ALA A 47 7.64 -10.91 -35.65
C ALA A 47 7.11 -9.56 -36.16
N GLU A 48 6.64 -8.68 -35.27
CA GLU A 48 6.24 -7.32 -35.64
C GLU A 48 7.43 -6.52 -36.18
N PHE A 49 8.56 -6.56 -35.47
CA PHE A 49 9.76 -5.82 -35.84
C PHE A 49 10.27 -6.21 -37.24
N LEU A 50 10.15 -7.49 -37.58
CA LEU A 50 10.54 -8.06 -38.87
C LEU A 50 9.42 -8.04 -39.91
N GLN A 51 8.24 -7.47 -39.58
CA GLN A 51 7.07 -7.40 -40.45
C GLN A 51 6.64 -8.76 -41.01
N MET A 52 6.68 -9.78 -40.17
CA MET A 52 6.30 -11.15 -40.49
C MET A 52 4.77 -11.33 -40.49
N THR A 53 4.10 -10.68 -41.45
CA THR A 53 2.64 -10.66 -41.61
C THR A 53 2.14 -11.67 -42.65
N GLU A 54 0.84 -11.98 -42.62
CA GLU A 54 0.18 -12.86 -43.59
C GLU A 54 0.20 -12.32 -45.03
N ASP A 55 0.52 -11.04 -45.23
CA ASP A 55 0.64 -10.42 -46.56
C ASP A 55 1.74 -11.08 -47.41
N HIS A 56 2.70 -11.73 -46.75
CA HIS A 56 3.85 -12.35 -47.38
C HIS A 56 3.72 -13.88 -47.51
N THR A 57 3.17 -14.55 -46.49
CA THR A 57 3.05 -16.02 -46.44
C THR A 57 1.96 -16.43 -45.45
N SER A 58 1.20 -17.49 -45.78
CA SER A 58 0.14 -18.02 -44.91
C SER A 58 0.72 -18.69 -43.66
N ARG A 59 0.12 -18.47 -42.47
CA ARG A 59 0.61 -18.94 -41.15
C ARG A 59 1.96 -18.31 -40.77
N ASN A 60 2.02 -17.00 -40.82
CA ASN A 60 3.18 -16.26 -40.37
C ASN A 60 3.24 -16.18 -38.84
N LEU A 61 4.40 -15.77 -38.32
CA LEU A 61 4.71 -15.80 -36.90
C LEU A 61 3.81 -14.86 -36.07
N CYS A 62 3.39 -13.71 -36.64
CA CYS A 62 2.47 -12.79 -35.96
C CYS A 62 1.14 -13.47 -35.59
N GLU A 63 0.42 -14.01 -36.58
CA GLU A 63 -0.88 -14.67 -36.36
C GLU A 63 -0.73 -15.93 -35.50
N THR A 64 0.32 -16.72 -35.73
CA THR A 64 0.56 -17.94 -34.95
C THR A 64 0.77 -17.61 -33.46
N SER A 65 1.55 -16.57 -33.17
CA SER A 65 1.77 -16.10 -31.80
C SER A 65 0.50 -15.49 -31.19
N ASP A 66 -0.28 -14.73 -31.97
CA ASP A 66 -1.54 -14.14 -31.50
C ASP A 66 -2.61 -15.18 -31.20
N LEU A 67 -2.69 -16.24 -32.02
CA LEU A 67 -3.56 -17.39 -31.76
C LEU A 67 -3.16 -18.11 -30.47
N TYR A 68 -1.87 -18.37 -30.25
CA TYR A 68 -1.40 -19.00 -29.02
C TYR A 68 -1.69 -18.14 -27.79
N LEU A 69 -1.44 -16.81 -27.89
CA LEU A 69 -1.79 -15.87 -26.83
C LEU A 69 -3.28 -15.93 -26.49
N ASN A 70 -4.16 -15.90 -27.50
CA ASN A 70 -5.61 -15.90 -27.28
C ASN A 70 -6.16 -17.22 -26.74
N GLN A 71 -5.72 -18.34 -27.31
CA GLN A 71 -6.32 -19.65 -27.09
C GLN A 71 -5.72 -20.41 -25.91
N VAL A 72 -4.45 -20.14 -25.58
CA VAL A 72 -3.71 -20.85 -24.53
C VAL A 72 -3.41 -19.91 -23.39
N VAL A 73 -2.57 -18.89 -23.61
CA VAL A 73 -2.05 -18.03 -22.54
C VAL A 73 -3.18 -17.35 -21.79
N LEU A 74 -4.04 -16.60 -22.49
CA LEU A 74 -5.11 -15.81 -21.87
C LEU A 74 -6.22 -16.67 -21.24
N GLN A 75 -6.20 -18.00 -21.41
CA GLN A 75 -7.14 -18.91 -20.76
C GLN A 75 -6.59 -19.53 -19.47
N SER A 76 -5.31 -19.27 -19.16
CA SER A 76 -4.58 -19.86 -18.04
C SER A 76 -3.99 -18.77 -17.15
N TRP A 77 -4.26 -18.86 -15.83
CA TRP A 77 -3.78 -17.91 -14.85
C TRP A 77 -2.25 -17.84 -14.84
N ASP A 78 -1.61 -19.00 -14.73
CA ASP A 78 -0.15 -19.12 -14.62
C ASP A 78 0.54 -18.64 -15.90
N ASP A 79 0.03 -19.04 -17.07
CA ASP A 79 0.63 -18.65 -18.35
C ASP A 79 0.48 -17.13 -18.59
N THR A 80 -0.67 -16.55 -18.24
CA THR A 80 -0.89 -15.11 -18.35
C THR A 80 0.04 -14.34 -17.41
N LEU A 81 0.30 -14.83 -16.20
CA LEU A 81 1.25 -14.22 -15.27
C LEU A 81 2.68 -14.27 -15.81
N ILE A 82 3.11 -15.41 -16.35
CA ILE A 82 4.44 -15.57 -16.95
C ILE A 82 4.61 -14.56 -18.11
N VAL A 83 3.64 -14.51 -19.03
CA VAL A 83 3.67 -13.57 -20.16
C VAL A 83 3.70 -12.12 -19.69
N LEU A 84 2.88 -11.74 -18.70
CA LEU A 84 2.89 -10.38 -18.16
C LEU A 84 4.24 -10.01 -17.53
N GLN A 85 4.91 -10.97 -16.88
CA GLN A 85 6.22 -10.75 -16.29
C GLN A 85 7.31 -10.62 -17.35
N THR A 86 7.32 -11.47 -18.39
CA THR A 86 8.30 -11.39 -19.49
C THR A 86 8.18 -10.08 -20.26
N CYS A 87 6.95 -9.56 -20.44
CA CYS A 87 6.71 -8.28 -21.09
C CYS A 87 7.46 -7.09 -20.46
N GLN A 88 7.91 -7.16 -19.20
CA GLN A 88 8.71 -6.08 -18.57
C GLN A 88 9.97 -5.75 -19.36
N THR A 89 10.62 -6.76 -19.92
CA THR A 89 11.86 -6.62 -20.72
C THR A 89 11.58 -6.17 -22.15
N LEU A 90 10.32 -6.19 -22.58
CA LEU A 90 9.88 -5.93 -23.95
C LEU A 90 9.12 -4.60 -24.08
N LEU A 91 9.04 -3.81 -23.00
CA LEU A 91 8.45 -2.47 -23.06
C LEU A 91 9.36 -1.51 -23.84
N PRO A 92 8.81 -0.62 -24.69
CA PRO A 92 7.38 -0.30 -24.86
C PRO A 92 6.63 -1.18 -25.88
N MET A 93 7.31 -1.99 -26.68
CA MET A 93 6.72 -2.72 -27.80
C MET A 93 5.58 -3.67 -27.39
N ALA A 94 5.73 -4.37 -26.27
CA ALA A 94 4.68 -5.25 -25.74
C ALA A 94 3.40 -4.49 -25.32
N GLU A 95 3.52 -3.19 -25.01
CA GLU A 95 2.38 -2.32 -24.72
C GLU A 95 1.67 -1.88 -26.00
N GLU A 96 2.45 -1.49 -27.02
CA GLU A 96 1.94 -1.07 -28.34
C GLU A 96 1.17 -2.22 -29.03
N LEU A 97 1.66 -3.44 -28.88
CA LEU A 97 1.01 -4.66 -29.35
C LEU A 97 -0.15 -5.15 -28.47
N LEU A 98 -0.50 -4.39 -27.42
CA LEU A 98 -1.59 -4.67 -26.49
C LEU A 98 -1.47 -6.01 -25.73
N ILE A 99 -0.30 -6.66 -25.73
CA ILE A 99 -0.07 -7.93 -25.03
C ILE A 99 -0.29 -7.72 -23.52
N VAL A 100 0.30 -6.66 -22.98
CA VAL A 100 0.17 -6.30 -21.56
C VAL A 100 -1.29 -6.00 -21.20
N SER A 101 -1.99 -5.23 -22.03
CA SER A 101 -3.40 -4.88 -21.80
C SER A 101 -4.29 -6.12 -21.78
N ARG A 102 -4.12 -7.04 -22.74
CA ARG A 102 -4.85 -8.30 -22.82
C ARG A 102 -4.58 -9.20 -21.61
N CYS A 103 -3.32 -9.30 -21.17
CA CYS A 103 -2.96 -10.06 -19.97
C CYS A 103 -3.60 -9.48 -18.70
N VAL A 104 -3.57 -8.15 -18.53
CA VAL A 104 -4.21 -7.46 -17.41
C VAL A 104 -5.73 -7.69 -17.38
N GLU A 105 -6.38 -7.61 -18.54
CA GLU A 105 -7.82 -7.83 -18.65
C GLU A 105 -8.20 -9.28 -18.35
N SER A 106 -7.43 -10.24 -18.86
CA SER A 106 -7.67 -11.65 -18.59
C SER A 106 -7.44 -12.02 -17.13
N LEU A 107 -6.34 -11.58 -16.51
CA LEU A 107 -6.11 -11.80 -15.07
C LEU A 107 -7.20 -11.17 -14.21
N ALA A 108 -7.66 -9.97 -14.54
CA ALA A 108 -8.77 -9.36 -13.83
C ALA A 108 -10.06 -10.16 -14.00
N PHE A 109 -10.33 -10.70 -15.20
CA PHE A 109 -11.50 -11.53 -15.46
C PHE A 109 -11.46 -12.85 -14.68
N MET A 110 -10.33 -13.56 -14.72
CA MET A 110 -10.12 -14.79 -13.96
C MET A 110 -10.24 -14.54 -12.45
N ALA A 111 -9.65 -13.45 -11.94
CA ALA A 111 -9.80 -13.05 -10.54
C ALA A 111 -11.27 -12.74 -10.18
N CYS A 112 -12.05 -12.11 -11.07
CA CYS A 112 -13.49 -11.92 -10.87
C CYS A 112 -14.22 -13.25 -10.73
N MET A 113 -13.88 -14.25 -11.55
CA MET A 113 -14.48 -15.59 -11.47
C MET A 113 -14.16 -16.27 -10.14
N GLU A 114 -12.90 -16.25 -9.71
CA GLU A 114 -12.47 -16.75 -8.39
C GLU A 114 -13.22 -16.07 -7.23
N ILE A 115 -13.39 -14.75 -7.27
CA ILE A 115 -14.11 -14.00 -6.22
C ILE A 115 -15.61 -14.32 -6.20
N LEU A 116 -16.19 -14.59 -7.37
CA LEU A 116 -17.63 -14.81 -7.54
C LEU A 116 -18.04 -16.28 -7.39
N ASP A 117 -17.08 -17.21 -7.38
CA ASP A 117 -17.35 -18.65 -7.34
C ASP A 117 -18.20 -19.05 -6.11
N PRO A 118 -19.43 -19.55 -6.32
CA PRO A 118 -20.30 -19.98 -5.23
C PRO A 118 -19.81 -21.23 -4.49
N GLU A 119 -19.00 -22.10 -5.11
CA GLU A 119 -18.47 -23.30 -4.45
C GLU A 119 -17.35 -22.95 -3.48
N GLN A 120 -16.41 -22.10 -3.92
CA GLN A 120 -15.37 -21.52 -3.07
C GLN A 120 -15.99 -20.82 -1.84
N ARG A 121 -17.08 -20.06 -2.03
CA ARG A 121 -17.81 -19.36 -0.95
C ARG A 121 -18.49 -20.25 0.08
N ARG A 122 -18.82 -21.51 -0.27
CA ARG A 122 -19.39 -22.47 0.68
C ARG A 122 -18.34 -23.04 1.62
N HIS A 123 -17.09 -23.11 1.16
CA HIS A 123 -15.97 -23.69 1.91
C HIS A 123 -15.07 -22.64 2.56
N ARG A 124 -14.98 -21.42 1.99
CA ARG A 124 -14.14 -20.32 2.49
C ARG A 124 -14.85 -18.98 2.30
N PRO A 125 -15.20 -18.25 3.38
CA PRO A 125 -15.66 -16.88 3.23
C PRO A 125 -14.54 -16.02 2.65
N VAL A 126 -14.89 -15.10 1.73
CA VAL A 126 -13.92 -14.17 1.12
C VAL A 126 -13.13 -13.46 2.23
N PRO A 127 -11.79 -13.31 2.10
CA PRO A 127 -10.97 -12.58 3.06
C PRO A 127 -11.56 -11.18 3.30
N THR A 128 -12.26 -11.03 4.41
CA THR A 128 -12.93 -9.78 4.74
C THR A 128 -12.09 -9.06 5.76
N LEU A 129 -11.79 -7.79 5.49
CA LEU A 129 -11.01 -6.93 6.39
C LEU A 129 -11.68 -6.72 7.76
N GLN A 130 -12.94 -7.17 7.94
CA GLN A 130 -13.64 -7.24 9.22
C GLN A 130 -12.89 -8.06 10.29
N ALA A 131 -12.13 -9.09 9.90
CA ALA A 131 -11.30 -9.83 10.85
C ALA A 131 -10.18 -8.98 11.48
N LEU A 132 -9.81 -7.87 10.82
CA LEU A 132 -8.79 -6.93 11.25
C LEU A 132 -9.39 -5.69 11.95
N ALA A 133 -10.72 -5.56 12.00
CA ALA A 133 -11.38 -4.43 12.65
C ALA A 133 -11.29 -4.55 14.19
N GLY A 134 -11.01 -3.44 14.87
CA GLY A 134 -10.97 -3.36 16.34
C GLY A 134 -9.74 -4.00 16.99
N ARG A 135 -8.67 -4.27 16.21
CA ARG A 135 -7.36 -4.69 16.72
C ARG A 135 -6.29 -3.71 16.21
N PRO A 136 -5.19 -3.52 16.96
CA PRO A 136 -4.06 -2.75 16.46
C PRO A 136 -3.54 -3.38 15.16
N TRP A 137 -3.00 -2.55 14.27
CA TRP A 137 -2.52 -3.02 12.97
C TRP A 137 -1.40 -4.06 13.12
N ASP A 138 -1.66 -5.28 12.67
CA ASP A 138 -0.68 -6.36 12.65
C ASP A 138 -0.38 -6.82 11.22
N SER A 139 0.83 -6.51 10.75
CA SER A 139 1.30 -6.89 9.43
C SER A 139 1.40 -8.40 9.21
N GLU A 140 1.62 -9.21 10.24
CA GLU A 140 1.72 -10.66 10.08
C GLU A 140 0.33 -11.30 10.00
N ALA A 141 -0.64 -10.87 10.82
CA ALA A 141 -2.04 -11.29 10.68
C ALA A 141 -2.60 -11.00 9.26
N VAL A 142 -2.28 -9.83 8.70
CA VAL A 142 -2.67 -9.48 7.33
C VAL A 142 -2.03 -10.40 6.29
N LYS A 143 -0.77 -10.84 6.50
CA LYS A 143 -0.10 -11.80 5.62
C LYS A 143 -0.71 -13.20 5.72
N GLU A 144 -1.13 -13.62 6.91
CA GLU A 144 -1.82 -14.90 7.08
C GLU A 144 -3.15 -14.92 6.34
N VAL A 145 -3.91 -13.84 6.41
CA VAL A 145 -5.18 -13.68 5.67
C VAL A 145 -4.94 -13.67 4.16
N ALA A 146 -3.98 -12.89 3.66
CA ALA A 146 -3.57 -12.93 2.26
C ALA A 146 -2.96 -14.28 1.85
N GLY A 147 -2.51 -15.05 2.84
CA GLY A 147 -1.87 -16.35 2.71
C GLY A 147 -2.80 -17.47 2.26
N GLN A 148 -4.12 -17.26 2.42
CA GLN A 148 -5.16 -18.28 2.23
C GLN A 148 -5.44 -18.57 0.75
N ASP A 149 -5.24 -17.58 -0.11
CA ASP A 149 -5.54 -17.65 -1.54
C ASP A 149 -4.25 -17.47 -2.36
N LEU A 150 -3.92 -18.45 -3.20
CA LEU A 150 -2.71 -18.44 -4.01
C LEU A 150 -2.74 -17.32 -5.06
N TRP A 151 -3.87 -17.11 -5.74
CA TRP A 151 -4.02 -16.05 -6.74
C TRP A 151 -3.79 -14.64 -6.15
N ILE A 152 -4.15 -14.42 -4.87
CA ILE A 152 -3.86 -13.15 -4.17
C ILE A 152 -2.35 -12.98 -4.00
N LYS A 153 -1.62 -14.04 -3.63
CA LYS A 153 -0.15 -14.00 -3.50
C LYS A 153 0.53 -13.62 -4.79
N ASP A 154 0.04 -14.14 -5.91
CA ASP A 154 0.58 -13.85 -7.24
C ASP A 154 0.34 -12.39 -7.59
N LEU A 155 -0.89 -11.89 -7.40
CA LEU A 155 -1.21 -10.48 -7.66
C LEU A 155 -0.39 -9.52 -6.82
N ILE A 156 -0.19 -9.81 -5.53
CA ILE A 156 0.64 -8.96 -4.65
C ILE A 156 2.14 -9.14 -4.90
N ALA A 157 2.57 -10.10 -5.71
CA ALA A 157 3.96 -10.24 -6.13
C ALA A 157 4.30 -9.43 -7.38
N LEU A 158 3.28 -8.99 -8.14
CA LEU A 158 3.48 -8.21 -9.36
C LEU A 158 4.05 -6.81 -9.07
N PRO A 159 4.82 -6.24 -10.02
CA PRO A 159 5.20 -4.83 -9.97
C PRO A 159 4.00 -3.91 -9.91
N PHE A 160 4.17 -2.76 -9.23
CA PHE A 160 3.08 -1.83 -8.95
C PHE A 160 2.36 -1.34 -10.21
N GLN A 161 3.07 -1.15 -11.31
CA GLN A 161 2.50 -0.68 -12.57
C GLN A 161 1.44 -1.64 -13.12
N PHE A 162 1.70 -2.95 -13.07
CA PHE A 162 0.74 -3.96 -13.51
C PHE A 162 -0.37 -4.15 -12.48
N PHE A 163 -0.01 -4.25 -11.19
CA PHE A 163 -0.98 -4.36 -10.11
C PHE A 163 -2.04 -3.24 -10.17
N ARG A 164 -1.60 -1.99 -10.32
CA ARG A 164 -2.48 -0.81 -10.46
C ARG A 164 -3.44 -0.94 -11.64
N ARG A 165 -3.00 -1.51 -12.76
CA ARG A 165 -3.86 -1.73 -13.94
C ARG A 165 -4.86 -2.87 -13.72
N ILE A 166 -4.45 -3.96 -13.06
CA ILE A 166 -5.34 -5.07 -12.71
C ILE A 166 -6.45 -4.58 -11.77
N ILE A 167 -6.12 -3.82 -10.72
CA ILE A 167 -7.12 -3.25 -9.80
C ILE A 167 -8.11 -2.34 -10.53
N ARG A 168 -7.64 -1.52 -11.46
CA ARG A 168 -8.51 -0.70 -12.31
C ARG A 168 -9.39 -1.54 -13.23
N SER A 169 -8.86 -2.61 -13.78
CA SER A 169 -9.61 -3.55 -14.62
C SER A 169 -10.70 -4.26 -13.82
N LEU A 170 -10.40 -4.76 -12.61
CA LEU A 170 -11.38 -5.34 -11.69
C LEU A 170 -12.56 -4.39 -11.43
N ARG A 171 -12.27 -3.10 -11.20
CA ARG A 171 -13.33 -2.08 -11.03
C ARG A 171 -14.14 -1.85 -12.29
N ARG A 172 -13.51 -1.81 -13.47
CA ARG A 172 -14.22 -1.67 -14.76
C ARG A 172 -15.13 -2.86 -15.05
N GLN A 173 -14.75 -4.05 -14.59
CA GLN A 173 -15.56 -5.27 -14.68
C GLN A 173 -16.70 -5.31 -13.65
N GLY A 174 -16.88 -4.25 -12.84
CA GLY A 174 -18.03 -4.10 -11.93
C GLY A 174 -17.82 -4.71 -10.55
N MET A 175 -16.58 -5.05 -10.17
CA MET A 175 -16.31 -5.62 -8.86
C MET A 175 -16.59 -4.61 -7.74
N LYS A 176 -17.36 -5.07 -6.74
CA LYS A 176 -17.67 -4.29 -5.55
C LYS A 176 -16.41 -4.04 -4.74
N GLU A 177 -16.32 -2.84 -4.17
CA GLU A 177 -15.14 -2.37 -3.45
C GLU A 177 -14.82 -3.21 -2.20
N LYS A 178 -15.82 -3.86 -1.60
CA LYS A 178 -15.62 -4.84 -0.53
C LYS A 178 -14.69 -6.02 -0.90
N TYR A 179 -14.52 -6.30 -2.19
CA TYR A 179 -13.62 -7.34 -2.70
C TYR A 179 -12.31 -6.78 -3.22
N VAL A 180 -12.32 -5.55 -3.74
CA VAL A 180 -11.14 -4.90 -4.32
C VAL A 180 -10.26 -4.28 -3.23
N SER A 181 -10.84 -3.60 -2.24
CA SER A 181 -10.09 -2.96 -1.15
C SER A 181 -9.20 -3.93 -0.36
N PRO A 182 -9.62 -5.16 0.01
CA PRO A 182 -8.74 -6.12 0.65
C PRO A 182 -7.46 -6.40 -0.13
N ILE A 183 -7.56 -6.56 -1.45
CA ILE A 183 -6.40 -6.83 -2.33
C ILE A 183 -5.43 -5.64 -2.31
N VAL A 184 -5.94 -4.40 -2.35
CA VAL A 184 -5.13 -3.19 -2.22
C VAL A 184 -4.44 -3.11 -0.86
N VAL A 185 -5.16 -3.44 0.22
CA VAL A 185 -4.61 -3.47 1.58
C VAL A 185 -3.54 -4.55 1.73
N PHE A 186 -3.71 -5.74 1.16
CA PHE A 186 -2.70 -6.80 1.17
C PHE A 186 -1.44 -6.39 0.42
N TYR A 187 -1.60 -5.75 -0.74
CA TYR A 187 -0.47 -5.20 -1.50
C TYR A 187 0.27 -4.13 -0.68
N ALA A 188 -0.46 -3.18 -0.10
CA ALA A 188 0.10 -2.13 0.74
C ALA A 188 0.82 -2.70 1.97
N ASN A 189 0.27 -3.74 2.59
CA ASN A 189 0.91 -4.38 3.72
C ASN A 189 2.24 -5.03 3.32
N LYS A 190 2.28 -5.72 2.18
CA LYS A 190 3.49 -6.37 1.68
C LYS A 190 4.57 -5.37 1.29
N TRP A 191 4.23 -4.31 0.56
CA TRP A 191 5.21 -3.41 -0.06
C TRP A 191 5.46 -2.12 0.72
N VAL A 192 4.54 -1.67 1.56
CA VAL A 192 4.65 -0.39 2.29
C VAL A 192 4.75 -0.57 3.80
N LEU A 193 3.98 -1.47 4.41
CA LEU A 193 3.92 -1.59 5.88
C LEU A 193 4.85 -2.65 6.47
N SER A 194 5.19 -3.69 5.69
CA SER A 194 6.02 -4.81 6.16
C SER A 194 7.47 -4.37 6.38
N LYS A 195 7.93 -4.41 7.65
CA LYS A 195 9.32 -4.15 8.05
C LYS A 195 10.35 -5.05 7.35
N LYS A 196 9.96 -6.27 6.96
CA LYS A 196 10.81 -7.20 6.20
C LYS A 196 11.15 -6.63 4.81
N THR A 197 10.22 -5.87 4.22
CA THR A 197 10.36 -5.30 2.88
C THR A 197 11.19 -4.03 2.88
N HIS A 198 11.06 -3.22 3.94
CA HIS A 198 11.96 -2.08 4.18
C HIS A 198 13.42 -2.52 4.28
N LYS A 199 13.70 -3.60 5.03
CA LYS A 199 15.05 -4.20 5.08
C LYS A 199 15.52 -4.73 3.73
N PHE A 200 14.62 -5.34 2.95
CA PHE A 200 14.95 -5.82 1.61
C PHE A 200 15.36 -4.67 0.67
N TRP A 201 14.63 -3.55 0.72
CA TRP A 201 14.95 -2.37 -0.08
C TRP A 201 16.16 -1.59 0.42
N GLU A 202 16.40 -1.55 1.73
CA GLU A 202 17.65 -1.02 2.30
C GLU A 202 18.86 -1.81 1.79
N ASN A 203 18.77 -3.15 1.74
CA ASN A 203 19.85 -3.99 1.25
C ASN A 203 20.06 -3.89 -0.28
N THR A 204 19.00 -3.71 -1.07
CA THR A 204 19.11 -3.58 -2.55
C THR A 204 19.48 -2.17 -3.01
N ALA A 205 19.22 -1.14 -2.19
CA ALA A 205 19.65 0.23 -2.46
C ALA A 205 21.17 0.44 -2.30
N GLU A 206 21.88 -0.49 -1.66
CA GLU A 206 23.35 -0.49 -1.63
C GLU A 206 23.96 -0.99 -2.96
N GLU A 207 23.20 -1.72 -3.78
CA GLU A 207 23.68 -2.31 -5.04
C GLU A 207 23.30 -1.50 -6.29
N ASP A 208 22.13 -0.85 -6.28
CA ASP A 208 21.59 -0.10 -7.42
C ASP A 208 21.63 1.40 -7.12
N GLY A 209 22.59 2.13 -7.69
CA GLY A 209 22.84 3.57 -7.45
C GLY A 209 21.73 4.53 -7.93
N ASP A 210 20.52 4.04 -8.17
CA ASP A 210 19.38 4.81 -8.67
C ASP A 210 18.16 4.73 -7.73
N GLY A 211 17.99 5.79 -6.94
CA GLY A 211 16.81 6.06 -6.12
C GLY A 211 16.82 5.37 -4.75
N THR A 212 16.81 6.17 -3.68
CA THR A 212 16.68 5.68 -2.31
C THR A 212 15.45 4.78 -2.17
N ALA A 213 15.53 3.69 -1.40
CA ALA A 213 14.41 2.81 -1.08
C ALA A 213 13.12 3.58 -0.74
N GLY A 214 13.25 4.69 -0.02
CA GLY A 214 12.16 5.61 0.31
C GLY A 214 11.41 6.21 -0.90
N ASN A 215 12.09 6.48 -2.02
CA ASN A 215 11.45 7.01 -3.23
C ASN A 215 10.56 5.95 -3.89
N LYS A 216 10.99 4.69 -3.93
CA LYS A 216 10.17 3.57 -4.44
C LYS A 216 8.95 3.34 -3.54
N VAL A 217 9.12 3.34 -2.22
CA VAL A 217 8.02 3.25 -1.24
C VAL A 217 7.02 4.41 -1.44
N SER A 218 7.52 5.64 -1.56
CA SER A 218 6.71 6.84 -1.73
C SER A 218 5.89 6.80 -3.02
N ALA A 219 6.48 6.36 -4.14
CA ALA A 219 5.77 6.19 -5.40
C ALA A 219 4.64 5.16 -5.30
N ILE A 220 4.90 4.03 -4.62
CA ILE A 220 3.90 2.98 -4.37
C ILE A 220 2.80 3.49 -3.43
N LEU A 221 3.15 4.17 -2.34
CA LEU A 221 2.20 4.76 -1.39
C LEU A 221 1.26 5.74 -2.08
N ARG A 222 1.81 6.64 -2.91
CA ARG A 222 1.00 7.57 -3.72
C ARG A 222 0.01 6.82 -4.59
N GLY A 223 0.47 5.80 -5.27
CA GLY A 223 -0.38 5.00 -6.14
C GLY A 223 -1.42 4.18 -5.38
N ILE A 224 -1.11 3.68 -4.18
CA ILE A 224 -2.08 3.00 -3.31
C ILE A 224 -3.18 3.96 -2.88
N LEU A 225 -2.84 5.19 -2.50
CA LEU A 225 -3.86 6.19 -2.12
C LEU A 225 -4.78 6.56 -3.28
N GLU A 226 -4.31 6.56 -4.52
CA GLU A 226 -5.17 6.67 -5.71
C GLU A 226 -6.06 5.46 -5.93
N LEU A 227 -5.63 4.28 -5.44
CA LEU A 227 -6.37 3.04 -5.55
C LEU A 227 -7.32 2.82 -4.37
N LEU A 228 -7.24 3.56 -3.27
CA LEU A 228 -8.19 3.43 -2.17
C LEU A 228 -9.56 4.00 -2.57
N PRO A 229 -10.65 3.43 -2.02
CA PRO A 229 -11.97 3.94 -2.31
C PRO A 229 -12.20 5.33 -1.73
N ALA A 230 -13.20 6.03 -2.25
CA ALA A 230 -13.58 7.35 -1.74
C ALA A 230 -13.89 7.28 -0.22
N ALA A 231 -13.59 8.36 0.50
CA ALA A 231 -13.66 8.44 1.97
C ALA A 231 -14.99 7.97 2.56
N ASN A 232 -16.09 7.98 1.80
CA ASN A 232 -17.41 7.56 2.23
C ASN A 232 -17.56 6.03 2.41
N SER A 233 -16.50 5.24 2.22
CA SER A 233 -16.48 3.77 2.32
C SER A 233 -15.82 3.25 3.60
N ALA A 234 -16.00 4.00 4.70
CA ALA A 234 -15.44 3.74 6.03
C ALA A 234 -15.63 2.30 6.54
N GLU A 235 -16.69 1.62 6.12
CA GLU A 235 -16.99 0.25 6.53
C GLU A 235 -16.05 -0.81 5.93
N ILE A 236 -15.30 -0.48 4.88
CA ILE A 236 -14.54 -1.47 4.11
C ILE A 236 -13.08 -1.58 4.58
N VAL A 237 -12.44 -0.45 4.91
CA VAL A 237 -11.01 -0.39 5.26
C VAL A 237 -10.84 -0.01 6.74
N PRO A 238 -10.13 -0.83 7.55
CA PRO A 238 -9.90 -0.52 8.96
C PRO A 238 -9.18 0.81 9.16
N VAL A 239 -9.59 1.59 10.16
CA VAL A 239 -8.95 2.89 10.44
C VAL A 239 -7.48 2.75 10.83
N THR A 240 -7.14 1.64 11.48
CA THR A 240 -5.78 1.26 11.85
C THR A 240 -4.83 1.19 10.65
N PHE A 241 -5.35 0.85 9.45
CA PHE A 241 -4.58 0.87 8.21
C PHE A 241 -4.16 2.28 7.82
N TYR A 242 -5.05 3.28 7.93
CA TYR A 242 -4.72 4.67 7.61
C TYR A 242 -3.67 5.23 8.58
N PHE A 243 -3.77 4.89 9.87
CA PHE A 243 -2.73 5.24 10.86
C PHE A 243 -1.39 4.57 10.54
N ALA A 244 -1.38 3.31 10.11
CA ALA A 244 -0.16 2.61 9.70
C ALA A 244 0.47 3.23 8.44
N LEU A 245 -0.33 3.67 7.46
CA LEU A 245 0.19 4.42 6.32
C LEU A 245 0.75 5.78 6.77
N LEU A 246 0.09 6.44 7.73
CA LEU A 246 0.51 7.76 8.22
C LEU A 246 1.84 7.67 8.96
N SER A 247 2.05 6.60 9.75
CA SER A 247 3.35 6.38 10.40
C SER A 247 4.48 6.20 9.38
N ILE A 248 4.24 5.50 8.27
CA ILE A 248 5.25 5.38 7.20
C ILE A 248 5.46 6.71 6.48
N SER A 249 4.40 7.48 6.22
CA SER A 249 4.50 8.82 5.62
C SER A 249 5.36 9.75 6.47
N LEU A 250 5.26 9.66 7.81
CA LEU A 250 6.09 10.43 8.74
C LEU A 250 7.52 9.91 8.78
N ALA A 251 7.74 8.60 8.83
CA ALA A 251 9.07 8.01 8.79
C ALA A 251 9.85 8.40 7.53
N LEU A 252 9.16 8.52 6.39
CA LEU A 252 9.71 8.95 5.11
C LEU A 252 9.78 10.49 4.94
N ASN A 253 9.37 11.26 5.96
CA ASN A 253 9.27 12.73 5.92
C ASN A 253 8.54 13.28 4.68
N LEU A 254 7.46 12.61 4.28
CA LEU A 254 6.63 13.04 3.16
C LEU A 254 5.77 14.23 3.58
N HIS A 255 6.29 15.44 3.40
CA HIS A 255 5.58 16.70 3.66
C HIS A 255 4.67 17.15 2.50
N ASP A 256 4.60 16.35 1.45
CA ASP A 256 3.90 16.66 0.21
C ASP A 256 2.38 16.49 0.33
N SER A 257 1.66 16.79 -0.76
CA SER A 257 0.20 16.62 -0.90
C SER A 257 -0.32 15.23 -0.46
N ILE A 258 0.52 14.21 -0.48
CA ILE A 258 0.22 12.83 -0.02
C ILE A 258 -0.02 12.79 1.48
N GLY A 259 0.89 13.36 2.27
CA GLY A 259 0.79 13.37 3.73
C GLY A 259 -0.42 14.16 4.20
N LEU A 260 -0.76 15.25 3.51
CA LEU A 260 -1.96 16.04 3.78
C LEU A 260 -3.24 15.24 3.52
N LYS A 261 -3.36 14.63 2.34
CA LYS A 261 -4.52 13.78 2.01
C LYS A 261 -4.71 12.64 3.01
N LEU A 262 -3.60 12.06 3.48
CA LEU A 262 -3.66 10.98 4.46
C LEU A 262 -4.11 11.49 5.83
N GLN A 263 -3.67 12.68 6.25
CA GLN A 263 -4.17 13.34 7.45
C GLN A 263 -5.67 13.64 7.34
N ASP A 264 -6.15 14.10 6.18
CA ASP A 264 -7.57 14.36 5.93
C ASP A 264 -8.39 13.06 6.02
N LEU A 265 -7.88 11.95 5.46
CA LEU A 265 -8.52 10.64 5.55
C LEU A 265 -8.58 10.11 6.98
N VAL A 266 -7.48 10.21 7.74
CA VAL A 266 -7.46 9.82 9.15
C VAL A 266 -8.41 10.71 9.97
N ALA A 267 -8.42 12.01 9.71
CA ALA A 267 -9.32 12.96 10.38
C ALA A 267 -10.78 12.62 10.12
N TYR A 268 -11.14 12.25 8.89
CA TYR A 268 -12.50 11.85 8.53
C TYR A 268 -12.97 10.58 9.28
N HIS A 269 -12.07 9.60 9.43
CA HIS A 269 -12.37 8.32 10.09
C HIS A 269 -12.04 8.28 11.59
N LEU A 270 -11.68 9.40 12.19
CA LEU A 270 -11.15 9.46 13.55
C LEU A 270 -12.14 8.94 14.62
N HIS A 271 -13.43 9.09 14.37
CA HIS A 271 -14.50 8.61 15.27
C HIS A 271 -14.58 7.08 15.40
N LEU A 272 -13.95 6.33 14.48
CA LEU A 272 -13.88 4.86 14.53
C LEU A 272 -12.53 4.36 15.09
N ALA A 273 -11.62 5.27 15.45
CA ALA A 273 -10.29 4.93 15.96
C ALA A 273 -10.32 4.56 17.44
N GLN A 274 -9.26 3.90 17.90
CA GLN A 274 -8.96 3.67 19.31
C GLN A 274 -7.78 4.54 19.75
N ALA A 275 -7.69 4.82 21.06
CA ALA A 275 -6.57 5.60 21.61
C ALA A 275 -5.18 4.96 21.38
N GLU A 276 -5.16 3.65 21.06
CA GLU A 276 -3.97 2.87 20.72
C GLU A 276 -3.49 3.09 19.28
N ASP A 277 -4.35 3.57 18.39
CA ASP A 277 -4.01 3.81 16.99
C ASP A 277 -3.24 5.12 16.79
N PHE A 278 -3.33 6.04 17.75
CA PHE A 278 -2.64 7.32 17.71
C PHE A 278 -1.12 7.13 17.70
N LEU A 279 -0.45 7.90 16.85
CA LEU A 279 1.00 7.82 16.68
C LEU A 279 1.70 8.36 17.92
N LEU A 280 2.42 7.50 18.63
CA LEU A 280 3.18 7.90 19.80
C LEU A 280 4.58 8.39 19.39
N PRO A 281 5.02 9.56 19.89
CA PRO A 281 6.38 10.04 19.70
C PRO A 281 7.42 9.08 20.30
N ASP A 282 8.53 8.86 19.60
CA ASP A 282 9.61 8.01 20.12
C ASP A 282 10.30 8.68 21.34
N ASN A 283 9.99 8.17 22.54
CA ASN A 283 10.52 8.65 23.84
C ASN A 283 12.05 8.61 23.97
N ARG A 284 12.78 8.00 23.03
CA ARG A 284 14.17 7.60 23.22
C ARG A 284 15.18 8.73 23.02
N LEU A 285 14.89 9.77 22.23
CA LEU A 285 15.91 10.77 21.85
C LEU A 285 15.42 12.22 21.69
N GLN A 286 14.12 12.48 21.47
CA GLN A 286 13.63 13.83 21.12
C GLN A 286 12.66 14.41 22.15
N ASN A 287 12.56 15.75 22.17
CA ASN A 287 11.55 16.45 22.96
C ASN A 287 10.16 16.17 22.37
N ILE A 288 9.32 15.43 23.09
CA ILE A 288 8.01 14.95 22.62
C ILE A 288 7.12 16.13 22.24
N ALA A 289 7.27 17.27 22.92
CA ALA A 289 6.55 18.52 22.64
C ALA A 289 6.69 19.05 21.20
N SER A 290 7.80 18.71 20.52
CA SER A 290 8.13 19.18 19.16
C SER A 290 8.15 18.06 18.11
N SER A 291 7.83 16.83 18.52
CA SER A 291 7.85 15.64 17.68
C SER A 291 6.93 15.79 16.45
N PRO A 292 7.33 15.25 15.28
CA PRO A 292 6.50 15.29 14.08
C PRO A 292 5.20 14.49 14.27
N GLU A 293 5.20 13.43 15.08
CA GLU A 293 4.03 12.62 15.39
C GLU A 293 2.97 13.43 16.15
N LEU A 294 3.37 14.14 17.21
CA LEU A 294 2.45 14.99 17.98
C LEU A 294 1.87 16.12 17.14
N LYS A 295 2.70 16.81 16.33
CA LYS A 295 2.22 17.87 15.43
C LYS A 295 1.23 17.34 14.38
N THR A 296 1.45 16.12 13.91
CA THR A 296 0.56 15.48 12.93
C THR A 296 -0.76 15.11 13.57
N MET A 297 -0.75 14.52 14.78
CA MET A 297 -1.97 14.20 15.52
C MET A 297 -2.76 15.47 15.90
N GLU A 298 -2.07 16.53 16.37
CA GLU A 298 -2.68 17.85 16.63
C GLU A 298 -3.38 18.40 15.38
N ARG A 299 -2.75 18.26 14.20
CA ARG A 299 -3.32 18.69 12.93
C ARG A 299 -4.52 17.86 12.49
N VAL A 300 -4.43 16.53 12.60
CA VAL A 300 -5.53 15.60 12.28
C VAL A 300 -6.78 15.91 13.12
N VAL A 301 -6.62 16.10 14.42
CA VAL A 301 -7.74 16.49 15.31
C VAL A 301 -8.28 17.87 14.93
N SER A 302 -7.41 18.83 14.65
CA SER A 302 -7.82 20.17 14.24
C SER A 302 -8.61 20.16 12.92
N ILE A 303 -8.24 19.30 11.96
CA ILE A 303 -8.98 19.10 10.70
C ILE A 303 -10.36 18.54 11.00
N ASN A 304 -10.45 17.48 11.82
CA ASN A 304 -11.74 16.87 12.19
C ASN A 304 -12.69 17.89 12.86
N VAL A 305 -12.18 18.68 13.81
CA VAL A 305 -12.93 19.74 14.48
C VAL A 305 -13.38 20.84 13.51
N SER A 306 -12.55 21.20 12.53
CA SER A 306 -12.87 22.25 11.54
C SER A 306 -13.87 21.79 10.49
N SER A 307 -13.83 20.51 10.09
CA SER A 307 -14.72 19.91 9.08
C SER A 307 -16.13 19.57 9.61
N ARG A 308 -16.43 19.95 10.86
CA ARG A 308 -17.67 19.69 11.58
C ARG A 308 -18.95 20.19 10.92
N ASN A 309 -18.86 21.20 10.06
CA ASN A 309 -20.04 21.83 9.47
C ASN A 309 -20.65 21.05 8.28
N GLU A 310 -19.97 20.02 7.77
CA GLU A 310 -20.37 19.38 6.50
C GLU A 310 -20.84 17.92 6.63
N THR A 311 -20.40 17.13 7.63
CA THR A 311 -20.57 15.65 7.56
C THR A 311 -20.70 14.84 8.86
N THR A 312 -20.51 15.38 10.07
CA THR A 312 -20.39 14.56 11.29
C THR A 312 -21.54 14.75 12.29
N ALA A 313 -22.12 13.63 12.77
CA ALA A 313 -23.14 13.62 13.82
C ALA A 313 -22.53 14.01 15.19
N ALA A 314 -23.30 14.69 16.05
CA ALA A 314 -22.83 15.17 17.36
C ALA A 314 -22.16 14.09 18.25
N ASN A 315 -22.56 12.82 18.12
CA ASN A 315 -21.95 11.73 18.89
C ASN A 315 -20.50 11.44 18.46
N SER A 316 -20.15 11.71 17.20
CA SER A 316 -18.80 11.45 16.68
C SER A 316 -17.76 12.47 17.18
N SER A 317 -18.16 13.72 17.44
CA SER A 317 -17.27 14.74 18.00
C SER A 317 -16.93 14.45 19.46
N SER A 318 -17.88 13.92 20.23
CA SER A 318 -17.64 13.49 21.61
C SER A 318 -16.65 12.34 21.70
N THR A 319 -16.80 11.32 20.84
CA THR A 319 -15.82 10.23 20.76
C THR A 319 -14.42 10.73 20.42
N VAL A 320 -14.30 11.67 19.47
CA VAL A 320 -12.99 12.26 19.11
C VAL A 320 -12.38 13.05 20.27
N ALA A 321 -13.19 13.80 21.01
CA ALA A 321 -12.74 14.54 22.19
C ALA A 321 -12.20 13.60 23.28
N GLU A 322 -12.92 12.52 23.58
CA GLU A 322 -12.50 11.50 24.53
C GLU A 322 -11.19 10.81 24.09
N LEU A 323 -11.09 10.43 22.81
CA LEU A 323 -9.86 9.84 22.25
C LEU A 323 -8.67 10.79 22.36
N TRP A 324 -8.87 12.08 22.07
CA TRP A 324 -7.82 13.08 22.20
C TRP A 324 -7.38 13.26 23.65
N ASP A 325 -8.31 13.35 24.59
CA ASP A 325 -8.00 13.50 26.01
C ASP A 325 -7.29 12.24 26.57
N MET A 326 -7.66 11.04 26.09
CA MET A 326 -6.93 9.80 26.37
C MET A 326 -5.50 9.85 25.83
N TYR A 327 -5.29 10.35 24.62
CA TYR A 327 -3.97 10.51 24.02
C TYR A 327 -3.11 11.54 24.79
N LEU A 328 -3.70 12.68 25.20
CA LEU A 328 -3.03 13.68 26.04
C LEU A 328 -2.56 13.07 27.37
N SER A 329 -3.33 12.15 27.96
CA SER A 329 -2.93 11.49 29.19
C SER A 329 -1.65 10.65 29.03
N ARG A 330 -1.40 10.09 27.84
CA ARG A 330 -0.18 9.33 27.53
C ARG A 330 1.04 10.25 27.34
N ILE A 331 0.83 11.42 26.75
CA ILE A 331 1.89 12.41 26.49
C ILE A 331 2.25 13.23 27.74
N ALA A 332 1.29 13.45 28.64
CA ALA A 332 1.46 14.23 29.87
C ALA A 332 2.60 13.72 30.78
N VAL A 333 3.01 12.46 30.59
CA VAL A 333 4.13 11.81 31.29
C VAL A 333 5.49 12.44 30.95
N ASP A 334 5.63 13.11 29.80
CA ASP A 334 6.89 13.75 29.40
C ASP A 334 7.23 14.92 30.33
N PRO A 335 8.37 14.91 31.05
CA PRO A 335 8.80 16.04 31.87
C PRO A 335 9.18 17.28 31.04
N LYS A 336 9.50 17.14 29.75
CA LYS A 336 9.91 18.26 28.87
C LYS A 336 8.74 19.04 28.28
N LEU A 337 7.50 18.54 28.43
CA LEU A 337 6.31 19.23 27.95
C LEU A 337 6.03 20.49 28.80
N GLY A 338 6.11 21.68 28.21
CA GLY A 338 5.82 22.93 28.92
C GLY A 338 4.32 23.13 29.17
N PRO A 339 3.92 23.91 30.20
CA PRO A 339 2.51 24.19 30.49
C PRO A 339 1.81 24.87 29.31
N ASP A 340 2.44 25.86 28.68
CA ASP A 340 1.84 26.58 27.54
C ASP A 340 1.54 25.65 26.35
N ARG A 341 2.45 24.70 26.07
CA ARG A 341 2.26 23.71 25.01
C ARG A 341 1.15 22.73 25.36
N PHE A 342 1.07 22.30 26.63
CA PHE A 342 0.03 21.40 27.09
C PHE A 342 -1.36 22.05 27.05
N THR A 343 -1.47 23.31 27.48
CA THR A 343 -2.71 24.10 27.38
C THR A 343 -3.15 24.24 25.93
N LYS A 344 -2.23 24.58 25.01
CA LYS A 344 -2.54 24.65 23.58
C LYS A 344 -3.07 23.33 23.03
N LEU A 345 -2.54 22.20 23.48
CA LEU A 345 -3.02 20.87 23.08
C LEU A 345 -4.40 20.54 23.65
N ILE A 346 -4.76 21.05 24.83
CA ILE A 346 -6.12 20.89 25.37
C ILE A 346 -7.12 21.73 24.57
N GLU A 347 -6.71 22.94 24.16
CA GLU A 347 -7.53 23.90 23.42
C GLU A 347 -7.84 23.51 21.98
N THR A 348 -7.18 22.47 21.42
CA THR A 348 -7.47 21.99 20.06
C THR A 348 -8.89 21.45 19.91
N VAL A 349 -9.47 20.93 21.00
CA VAL A 349 -10.84 20.42 21.04
C VAL A 349 -11.71 21.38 21.89
N PRO A 350 -12.83 21.89 21.34
CA PRO A 350 -13.75 22.76 22.07
C PRO A 350 -14.36 22.07 23.30
N MET A 351 -14.68 22.86 24.34
CA MET A 351 -15.38 22.35 25.52
C MET A 351 -16.77 21.79 25.20
N ALA A 352 -17.43 22.28 24.14
CA ALA A 352 -18.74 21.82 23.71
C ALA A 352 -18.75 20.37 23.18
N ASP A 353 -17.58 19.81 22.87
CA ASP A 353 -17.44 18.45 22.37
C ASP A 353 -17.09 17.46 23.46
N ARG A 354 -16.91 17.91 24.72
CA ARG A 354 -16.59 17.05 25.85
C ARG A 354 -17.86 16.73 26.64
N ASP A 355 -18.39 15.53 26.45
CA ASP A 355 -19.47 15.03 27.31
C ASP A 355 -18.92 14.66 28.71
N THR A 356 -17.73 14.06 28.74
CA THR A 356 -17.02 13.69 29.97
C THR A 356 -15.67 14.39 30.03
N HIS A 357 -15.22 14.71 31.25
CA HIS A 357 -13.94 15.39 31.49
C HIS A 357 -12.94 14.48 32.23
N ASP A 358 -13.29 13.22 32.49
CA ASP A 358 -12.50 12.31 33.33
C ASP A 358 -11.12 12.04 32.72
N HIS A 359 -11.06 11.82 31.40
CA HIS A 359 -9.80 11.62 30.69
C HIS A 359 -8.93 12.88 30.67
N LEU A 360 -9.54 14.06 30.53
CA LEU A 360 -8.85 15.33 30.61
C LEU A 360 -8.28 15.59 32.01
N TYR A 361 -9.08 15.37 33.07
CA TYR A 361 -8.60 15.48 34.45
C TYR A 361 -7.48 14.50 34.75
N LYS A 362 -7.56 13.27 34.22
CA LYS A 362 -6.47 12.29 34.32
C LYS A 362 -5.20 12.79 33.63
N ALA A 363 -5.31 13.39 32.45
CA ALA A 363 -4.18 13.98 31.74
C ALA A 363 -3.54 15.13 32.53
N ILE A 364 -4.35 16.05 33.07
CA ILE A 364 -3.88 17.17 33.91
C ILE A 364 -3.22 16.65 35.19
N ASN A 365 -3.83 15.69 35.88
CA ASN A 365 -3.26 15.12 37.09
C ASN A 365 -1.91 14.44 36.81
N THR A 366 -1.81 13.71 35.70
CA THR A 366 -0.55 13.09 35.25
C THR A 366 0.52 14.15 34.96
N PHE A 367 0.14 15.22 34.25
CA PHE A 367 1.02 16.36 33.94
C PHE A 367 1.55 17.04 35.21
N LEU A 368 0.69 17.29 36.19
CA LEU A 368 1.08 17.91 37.46
C LEU A 368 1.94 16.98 38.34
N SER A 369 1.63 15.68 38.34
CA SER A 369 2.33 14.68 39.16
C SER A 369 3.80 14.51 38.75
N VAL A 370 4.10 14.56 37.45
CA VAL A 370 5.49 14.45 36.96
C VAL A 370 6.35 15.67 37.32
N ARG A 371 5.72 16.82 37.56
CA ARG A 371 6.40 18.11 37.80
C ARG A 371 6.41 18.53 39.26
N THR A 372 5.69 17.82 40.12
CA THR A 372 5.74 18.02 41.56
C THR A 372 6.76 17.06 42.16
N PRO A 373 7.82 17.56 42.84
CA PRO A 373 8.74 16.66 43.52
C PRO A 373 7.98 15.86 44.59
N PRO A 374 8.32 14.59 44.83
CA PRO A 374 7.73 13.85 45.93
C PRO A 374 7.95 14.66 47.21
N LYS A 375 6.87 14.98 47.92
CA LYS A 375 6.96 15.65 49.22
C LYS A 375 7.90 14.81 50.07
N SER A 376 9.10 15.34 50.34
CA SER A 376 9.96 14.80 51.37
C SER A 376 9.17 14.87 52.67
N ILE A 377 8.75 13.70 53.15
CA ILE A 377 8.22 13.58 54.50
C ILE A 377 9.41 13.87 55.40
N GLN A 378 9.60 15.14 55.77
CA GLN A 378 10.46 15.47 56.89
C GLN A 378 9.85 14.76 58.11
N PRO A 379 10.58 13.86 58.79
CA PRO A 379 10.08 13.30 60.03
C PRO A 379 9.84 14.45 61.00
N LEU A 380 8.62 14.53 61.55
CA LEU A 380 8.30 15.48 62.62
C LEU A 380 9.35 15.35 63.73
N PRO A 381 9.87 16.46 64.29
CA PRO A 381 10.70 16.37 65.47
C PRO A 381 9.88 15.75 66.60
N LEU A 382 10.33 14.59 67.07
CA LEU A 382 9.85 13.98 68.31
C LEU A 382 10.09 14.98 69.44
N HIS A 383 9.05 15.71 69.84
CA HIS A 383 9.03 16.36 71.14
C HIS A 383 8.98 15.27 72.21
N THR A 384 10.16 14.88 72.71
CA THR A 384 10.29 14.25 74.03
C THR A 384 9.90 15.28 75.08
N ALA A 385 8.63 15.26 75.48
CA ALA A 385 8.17 15.88 76.71
C ALA A 385 8.55 14.97 77.88
N ALA A 386 9.20 15.57 78.86
CA ALA A 386 9.59 14.96 80.12
C ALA A 386 8.38 14.45 80.92
N THR A 387 8.48 13.25 81.48
CA THR A 387 8.30 12.98 82.92
C THR A 387 8.73 11.57 83.26
#